data_AF-A0A955QJ90-F1
#
_entry.id   AF-A0A955QJ90-F1
#
_cell.length_a   1.000
_cell.length_b   1.000
_cell.length_c   1.000
_cell.angle_alpha   90.00
_cell.angle_beta   90.00
_cell.angle_gamma   90.00
#
_symmetry.space_group_name_H-M   'P 1'
#
loop_
_entity.id
_entity.type
_entity.pdbx_description
1 polymer ?
#
loop_
_entity_poly.entity_id
_entity_poly.type
_entity_poly.pdbx_seq_one_letter_code
_entity_poly.pdbx_strand_id
1 'polypeptide(L)'
;MDDLDYEKHLEDYKQLLGYYNENSNKEQVLKSAEENAQDLHMFSVFNPLRDWGLKAVMLAKKLKNDNARYYMQYGAGRRLNMVFYSYQTITHIAPSGRTKPLSYEEQMELSRDINTIYINLRGVLDNFAWCFLYERHPELESKISPYSVGLFSKKLRDNCPRFAEIQNEITAHDEWYKEVKERRDPVAHRVPLYVPSTMLSNEEEKKYEELNASFCENIADLESNEADAAFEQMHQIGTFSPYFFHHPTEPGFPLYPTIPTDMAHLIRIGEAVEKGLFQ
;
A
#
# COMPACT_ATOMS: atom_id res chain seq x y z
N MET A 1 17.53 9.32 -6.46
CA MET A 1 16.44 8.72 -5.66
C MET A 1 16.21 7.30 -6.14
N ASP A 2 17.29 6.53 -6.08
CA ASP A 2 17.36 5.18 -6.64
C ASP A 2 16.94 4.13 -5.59
N ASP A 3 16.96 4.54 -4.31
CA ASP A 3 16.67 3.67 -3.17
C ASP A 3 15.17 3.35 -3.01
N LEU A 4 14.31 3.89 -3.88
CA LEU A 4 12.87 3.59 -3.91
C LEU A 4 12.52 2.52 -4.94
N ASP A 5 13.51 1.90 -5.59
CA ASP A 5 13.31 0.85 -6.58
C ASP A 5 13.63 -0.53 -5.99
N TYR A 6 12.60 -1.37 -5.86
CA TYR A 6 12.74 -2.74 -5.38
C TYR A 6 13.65 -3.58 -6.28
N GLU A 7 13.52 -3.45 -7.60
CA GLU A 7 14.28 -4.29 -8.55
C GLU A 7 15.77 -4.00 -8.44
N LYS A 8 16.12 -2.74 -8.13
CA LYS A 8 17.49 -2.38 -7.85
C LYS A 8 18.00 -3.05 -6.57
N HIS A 9 17.24 -2.99 -5.48
CA HIS A 9 17.62 -3.66 -4.23
C HIS A 9 17.82 -5.17 -4.44
N LEU A 10 16.90 -5.80 -5.18
CA LEU A 10 16.96 -7.22 -5.51
C LEU A 10 18.22 -7.54 -6.31
N GLU A 11 18.55 -6.73 -7.31
CA GLU A 11 19.74 -6.93 -8.13
C GLU A 11 21.03 -6.73 -7.33
N ASP A 12 21.09 -5.72 -6.47
CA ASP A 12 22.22 -5.46 -5.59
C ASP A 12 22.47 -6.66 -4.64
N TYR A 13 21.40 -7.23 -4.05
CA TYR A 13 21.52 -8.42 -3.19
C TYR A 13 21.84 -9.69 -3.98
N LYS A 14 21.30 -9.87 -5.19
CA LYS A 14 21.68 -10.98 -6.08
C LYS A 14 23.18 -10.92 -6.39
N GLN A 15 23.70 -9.75 -6.71
CA GLN A 15 25.13 -9.57 -6.95
C GLN A 15 25.95 -9.87 -5.68
N LEU A 16 25.55 -9.30 -4.53
CA LEU A 16 26.25 -9.46 -3.25
C LEU A 16 26.32 -10.91 -2.77
N LEU A 17 25.21 -11.64 -2.90
CA LEU A 17 25.10 -13.04 -2.45
C LEU A 17 25.63 -14.04 -3.49
N GLY A 18 26.21 -13.56 -4.59
CA GLY A 18 26.85 -14.40 -5.59
C GLY A 18 25.88 -15.16 -6.48
N TYR A 19 24.69 -14.60 -6.75
CA TYR A 19 23.67 -15.20 -7.63
C TYR A 19 24.21 -15.45 -9.04
N TYR A 20 25.26 -14.76 -9.48
CA TYR A 20 25.86 -14.95 -10.80
C TYR A 20 27.07 -15.90 -10.81
N ASN A 21 27.47 -16.46 -9.67
CA ASN A 21 28.59 -17.40 -9.59
C ASN A 21 28.20 -18.79 -10.08
N GLU A 22 28.99 -19.44 -10.92
CA GLU A 22 28.62 -20.73 -11.54
C GLU A 22 28.27 -21.84 -10.53
N ASN A 23 28.93 -21.86 -9.37
CA ASN A 23 28.77 -22.90 -8.34
C ASN A 23 27.74 -22.57 -7.25
N SER A 24 26.98 -21.47 -7.36
CA SER A 24 26.01 -21.07 -6.34
C SER A 24 24.71 -21.86 -6.45
N ASN A 25 24.09 -22.21 -5.33
CA ASN A 25 22.69 -22.63 -5.30
C ASN A 25 21.77 -21.43 -5.61
N LYS A 26 21.35 -21.30 -6.87
CA LYS A 26 20.59 -20.12 -7.37
C LYS A 26 19.28 -19.90 -6.62
N GLU A 27 18.57 -20.97 -6.28
CA GLU A 27 17.28 -20.91 -5.61
C GLU A 27 17.43 -20.35 -4.19
N GLN A 28 18.38 -20.90 -3.42
CA GLN A 28 18.65 -20.44 -2.07
C GLN A 28 19.16 -18.99 -2.04
N VAL A 29 20.03 -18.63 -2.99
CA VAL A 29 20.56 -17.27 -3.10
C VAL A 29 19.45 -16.29 -3.49
N LEU A 30 18.58 -16.65 -4.43
CA LEU A 30 17.46 -15.79 -4.83
C LEU A 30 16.51 -15.54 -3.66
N LYS A 31 16.10 -16.59 -2.95
CA LYS A 31 15.24 -16.46 -1.77
C LYS A 31 15.85 -15.51 -0.72
N SER A 32 17.14 -15.68 -0.44
CA SER A 32 17.84 -14.81 0.51
C SER A 32 17.93 -13.38 -0.01
N ALA A 33 18.16 -13.18 -1.32
CA ALA A 33 18.20 -11.85 -1.92
C ALA A 33 16.84 -11.16 -1.86
N GLU A 34 15.74 -11.88 -2.13
CA GLU A 34 14.38 -11.37 -2.04
C GLU A 34 14.04 -10.93 -0.61
N GLU A 35 14.30 -11.77 0.41
CA GLU A 35 14.07 -11.41 1.82
C GLU A 35 14.80 -10.11 2.20
N ASN A 36 16.08 -10.00 1.87
CA ASN A 36 16.87 -8.80 2.19
C ASN A 36 16.44 -7.57 1.39
N ALA A 37 16.07 -7.75 0.11
CA ALA A 37 15.59 -6.66 -0.74
C ALA A 37 14.22 -6.13 -0.28
N GLN A 38 13.33 -7.03 0.14
CA GLN A 38 12.01 -6.66 0.68
C GLN A 38 12.16 -5.85 1.97
N ASP A 39 13.04 -6.26 2.88
CA ASP A 39 13.32 -5.51 4.11
C ASP A 39 13.90 -4.13 3.80
N LEU A 40 14.92 -4.07 2.94
CA LEU A 40 15.54 -2.80 2.56
C LEU A 40 14.53 -1.85 1.91
N HIS A 41 13.72 -2.35 0.97
CA HIS A 41 12.71 -1.55 0.28
C HIS A 41 11.61 -1.05 1.23
N MET A 42 11.19 -1.88 2.17
CA MET A 42 10.25 -1.49 3.21
C MET A 42 10.78 -0.31 4.04
N PHE A 43 12.04 -0.35 4.45
CA PHE A 43 12.62 0.73 5.25
C PHE A 43 13.02 1.96 4.43
N SER A 44 13.42 1.78 3.17
CA SER A 44 13.84 2.90 2.32
C SER A 44 12.69 3.85 1.99
N VAL A 45 11.47 3.33 1.91
CA VAL A 45 10.25 4.10 1.62
C VAL A 45 9.70 4.82 2.84
N PHE A 46 9.99 4.33 4.05
CA PHE A 46 9.41 4.81 5.30
C PHE A 46 9.65 6.32 5.55
N ASN A 47 10.90 6.77 5.49
CA ASN A 47 11.24 8.17 5.75
C ASN A 47 10.72 9.10 4.64
N PRO A 48 10.92 8.82 3.34
CA PRO A 48 10.34 9.62 2.27
C PRO A 48 8.81 9.76 2.35
N LEU A 49 8.08 8.70 2.73
CA LEU A 49 6.63 8.76 2.89
C LEU A 49 6.22 9.70 4.03
N ARG A 50 6.85 9.57 5.20
CA ARG A 50 6.66 10.48 6.34
C ARG A 50 6.93 11.92 5.97
N ASP A 51 8.07 12.14 5.33
CA ASP A 51 8.55 13.47 4.97
C ASP A 51 7.61 14.13 3.95
N TRP A 52 7.00 13.34 3.05
CA TRP A 52 5.95 13.82 2.14
C TRP A 52 4.69 14.33 2.85
N GLY A 53 4.26 13.67 3.94
CA GLY A 53 3.16 14.17 4.77
C GLY A 53 3.44 15.57 5.34
N LEU A 54 4.65 15.79 5.85
CA LEU A 54 5.10 17.10 6.34
C LEU A 54 5.27 18.11 5.20
N LYS A 55 5.82 17.65 4.06
CA LYS A 55 6.07 18.46 2.88
C LYS A 55 4.77 19.00 2.30
N ALA A 56 3.70 18.21 2.22
CA ALA A 56 2.39 18.69 1.76
C ALA A 56 1.93 19.94 2.55
N VAL A 57 2.10 19.95 3.87
CA VAL A 57 1.76 21.12 4.71
C VAL A 57 2.66 22.32 4.42
N MET A 58 3.95 22.10 4.17
CA MET A 58 4.89 23.17 3.80
C MET A 58 4.59 23.74 2.41
N LEU A 59 4.27 22.89 1.44
CA LEU A 59 3.91 23.30 0.08
C LEU A 59 2.62 24.11 0.08
N ALA A 60 1.62 23.71 0.88
CA ALA A 60 0.38 24.46 1.01
C ALA A 60 0.62 25.92 1.40
N LYS A 61 1.62 26.22 2.25
CA LYS A 61 1.95 27.61 2.62
C LYS A 61 2.50 28.45 1.46
N LYS A 62 3.02 27.82 0.42
CA LYS A 62 3.60 28.48 -0.77
C LYS A 62 2.57 28.70 -1.88
N LEU A 63 1.43 28.01 -1.84
CA LEU A 63 0.39 28.10 -2.87
C LEU A 63 -0.40 29.40 -2.74
N LYS A 64 -0.70 30.01 -3.89
CA LYS A 64 -1.40 31.30 -3.96
C LYS A 64 -2.90 31.12 -3.89
N ASN A 65 -3.44 30.05 -4.45
CA ASN A 65 -4.88 29.79 -4.51
C ASN A 65 -5.39 29.11 -3.21
N ASP A 66 -6.44 29.65 -2.61
CA ASP A 66 -7.05 29.16 -1.37
C ASP A 66 -7.57 27.72 -1.48
N ASN A 67 -8.21 27.38 -2.59
CA ASN A 67 -8.67 26.02 -2.85
C ASN A 67 -7.48 25.07 -3.07
N ALA A 68 -6.43 25.49 -3.77
CA ALA A 68 -5.22 24.70 -3.90
C ALA A 68 -4.60 24.40 -2.52
N ARG A 69 -4.53 25.40 -1.64
CA ARG A 69 -4.10 25.22 -0.23
C ARG A 69 -4.98 24.22 0.50
N TYR A 70 -6.30 24.33 0.36
CA TYR A 70 -7.25 23.42 0.99
C TYR A 70 -7.01 21.96 0.55
N TYR A 71 -6.92 21.72 -0.77
CA TYR A 71 -6.70 20.37 -1.31
C TYR A 71 -5.33 19.82 -0.98
N MET A 72 -4.27 20.64 -0.94
CA MET A 72 -2.95 20.18 -0.54
C MET A 72 -2.88 19.87 0.97
N GLN A 73 -3.29 20.80 1.83
CA GLN A 73 -3.14 20.68 3.28
C GLN A 73 -4.13 19.70 3.90
N TYR A 74 -5.42 19.89 3.63
CA TYR A 74 -6.48 19.11 4.26
C TYR A 74 -6.88 17.90 3.44
N GLY A 75 -6.72 17.97 2.12
CA GLY A 75 -6.95 16.86 1.21
C GLY A 75 -5.80 15.84 1.26
N ALA A 76 -4.71 16.15 0.56
CA ALA A 76 -3.57 15.25 0.41
C ALA A 76 -2.81 15.06 1.73
N GLY A 77 -2.48 16.13 2.46
CA GLY A 77 -1.66 16.07 3.67
C GLY A 77 -2.25 15.18 4.79
N ARG A 78 -3.55 15.30 5.07
CA ARG A 78 -4.21 14.44 6.07
C ARG A 78 -4.24 12.97 5.64
N ARG A 79 -4.48 12.71 4.36
CA ARG A 79 -4.52 11.34 3.81
C ARG A 79 -3.13 10.71 3.80
N LEU A 80 -2.09 11.46 3.44
CA LEU A 80 -0.70 11.01 3.53
C LEU A 80 -0.33 10.60 4.96
N ASN A 81 -0.79 11.33 5.98
CA ASN A 81 -0.59 10.91 7.37
C ASN A 81 -1.30 9.58 7.70
N MET A 82 -2.54 9.40 7.24
CA MET A 82 -3.25 8.13 7.44
C MET A 82 -2.51 6.97 6.76
N VAL A 83 -2.07 7.18 5.51
CA VAL A 83 -1.26 6.22 4.76
C VAL A 83 0.05 5.90 5.51
N PHE A 84 0.75 6.92 6.01
CA PHE A 84 2.01 6.73 6.75
C PHE A 84 1.81 5.90 8.03
N TYR A 85 0.81 6.21 8.86
CA TYR A 85 0.58 5.45 10.09
C TYR A 85 0.15 4.01 9.80
N SER A 86 -0.73 3.79 8.81
CA SER A 86 -1.10 2.44 8.38
C SER A 86 0.10 1.67 7.82
N TYR A 87 0.97 2.33 7.05
CA TYR A 87 2.21 1.72 6.57
C TYR A 87 3.13 1.34 7.73
N GLN A 88 3.31 2.24 8.70
CA GLN A 88 4.11 1.98 9.89
C GLN A 88 3.62 0.75 10.66
N THR A 89 2.31 0.63 10.88
CA THR A 89 1.72 -0.55 11.52
C THR A 89 2.04 -1.83 10.76
N ILE A 90 1.89 -1.84 9.43
CA ILE A 90 2.20 -3.00 8.59
C ILE A 90 3.66 -3.42 8.75
N THR A 91 4.60 -2.46 8.70
CA THR A 91 6.04 -2.76 8.86
C THR A 91 6.38 -3.32 10.24
N HIS A 92 5.57 -3.00 11.26
CA HIS A 92 5.78 -3.48 12.63
C HIS A 92 5.20 -4.87 12.87
N ILE A 93 3.97 -5.10 12.40
CA ILE A 93 3.25 -6.37 12.64
C ILE A 93 3.73 -7.46 11.70
N ALA A 94 3.91 -7.13 10.42
CA ALA A 94 4.21 -8.11 9.38
C ALA A 94 5.52 -7.80 8.66
N PRO A 95 6.70 -7.77 9.32
CA PRO A 95 7.97 -7.64 8.62
C PRO A 95 8.18 -8.80 7.63
N SER A 96 9.00 -8.61 6.59
CA SER A 96 9.09 -9.56 5.45
C SER A 96 9.49 -10.98 5.86
N GLY A 97 10.38 -11.11 6.86
CA GLY A 97 10.83 -12.39 7.42
C GLY A 97 9.94 -13.02 8.48
N ARG A 98 8.72 -12.51 8.74
CA ARG A 98 7.84 -13.07 9.77
C ARG A 98 7.37 -14.48 9.38
N THR A 99 7.52 -15.43 10.30
CA THR A 99 6.98 -16.80 10.16
C THR A 99 5.86 -17.10 11.15
N LYS A 100 5.87 -16.44 12.32
CA LYS A 100 4.83 -16.61 13.35
C LYS A 100 3.46 -16.17 12.81
N PRO A 101 2.39 -16.97 12.94
CA PRO A 101 1.01 -16.57 12.61
C PRO A 101 0.62 -15.22 13.22
N LEU A 102 -0.34 -14.55 12.61
CA LEU A 102 -0.96 -13.36 13.18
C LEU A 102 -1.95 -13.76 14.26
N SER A 103 -1.90 -13.07 15.41
CA SER A 103 -3.04 -13.02 16.32
C SER A 103 -4.26 -12.41 15.63
N TYR A 104 -5.44 -12.62 16.21
CA TYR A 104 -6.69 -12.06 15.69
C TYR A 104 -6.61 -10.52 15.62
N GLU A 105 -6.09 -9.87 16.66
CA GLU A 105 -5.93 -8.42 16.71
C GLU A 105 -4.97 -7.91 15.63
N GLU A 106 -3.81 -8.57 15.47
CA GLU A 106 -2.84 -8.24 14.43
C GLU A 106 -3.46 -8.39 13.03
N GLN A 107 -4.25 -9.44 12.81
CA GLN A 107 -4.95 -9.69 11.53
C GLN A 107 -5.96 -8.59 11.22
N MET A 108 -6.79 -8.22 12.20
CA MET A 108 -7.80 -7.17 12.07
C MET A 108 -7.15 -5.81 11.84
N GLU A 109 -6.07 -5.53 12.54
CA GLU A 109 -5.29 -4.30 12.40
C GLU A 109 -4.64 -4.18 11.01
N LEU A 110 -3.96 -5.23 10.55
CA LEU A 110 -3.37 -5.24 9.20
C LEU A 110 -4.44 -5.09 8.11
N SER A 111 -5.56 -5.80 8.23
CA SER A 111 -6.65 -5.71 7.26
C SER A 111 -7.23 -4.29 7.22
N ARG A 112 -7.47 -3.67 8.39
CA ARG A 112 -7.89 -2.27 8.50
C ARG A 112 -6.91 -1.32 7.82
N ASP A 113 -5.62 -1.49 8.08
CA ASP A 113 -4.58 -0.55 7.64
C ASP A 113 -4.29 -0.67 6.15
N ILE A 114 -4.35 -1.88 5.57
CA ILE A 114 -4.27 -2.07 4.12
C ILE A 114 -5.44 -1.38 3.41
N ASN A 115 -6.67 -1.55 3.89
CA ASN A 115 -7.82 -0.85 3.31
C ASN A 115 -7.69 0.68 3.45
N THR A 116 -7.18 1.14 4.60
CA THR A 116 -6.90 2.56 4.84
C THR A 116 -5.89 3.11 3.84
N ILE A 117 -4.81 2.38 3.54
CA ILE A 117 -3.83 2.76 2.53
C ILE A 117 -4.49 2.94 1.17
N TYR A 118 -5.17 1.92 0.65
CA TYR A 118 -5.68 1.96 -0.73
C TYR A 118 -6.81 2.99 -0.93
N ILE A 119 -7.68 3.18 0.07
CA ILE A 119 -8.71 4.25 0.00
C ILE A 119 -8.04 5.63 -0.03
N ASN A 120 -7.04 5.86 0.83
CA ASN A 120 -6.41 7.16 0.95
C ASN A 120 -5.42 7.46 -0.18
N LEU A 121 -4.71 6.45 -0.70
CA LEU A 121 -3.80 6.58 -1.85
C LEU A 121 -4.53 7.23 -3.02
N ARG A 122 -5.70 6.71 -3.41
CA ARG A 122 -6.49 7.31 -4.49
C ARG A 122 -6.93 8.74 -4.15
N GLY A 123 -7.36 8.96 -2.91
CA GLY A 123 -7.74 10.29 -2.45
C GLY A 123 -6.60 11.31 -2.53
N VAL A 124 -5.36 10.91 -2.22
CA VAL A 124 -4.17 11.77 -2.38
C VAL A 124 -3.98 12.15 -3.85
N LEU A 125 -4.04 11.18 -4.77
CA LEU A 125 -3.89 11.44 -6.21
C LEU A 125 -4.96 12.40 -6.74
N ASP A 126 -6.21 12.22 -6.33
CA ASP A 126 -7.31 13.12 -6.72
C ASP A 126 -7.10 14.52 -6.10
N ASN A 127 -6.63 14.62 -4.86
CA ASN A 127 -6.33 15.91 -4.22
C ASN A 127 -5.13 16.62 -4.84
N PHE A 128 -4.12 15.88 -5.32
CA PHE A 128 -3.04 16.46 -6.12
C PHE A 128 -3.55 17.02 -7.45
N ALA A 129 -4.44 16.29 -8.13
CA ALA A 129 -5.05 16.76 -9.37
C ALA A 129 -5.83 18.07 -9.17
N TRP A 130 -6.66 18.14 -8.12
CA TRP A 130 -7.39 19.34 -7.77
C TRP A 130 -6.47 20.49 -7.37
N CYS A 131 -5.48 20.24 -6.53
CA CYS A 131 -4.49 21.25 -6.16
C CYS A 131 -3.80 21.84 -7.38
N PHE A 132 -3.37 20.99 -8.31
CA PHE A 132 -2.72 21.40 -9.55
C PHE A 132 -3.63 22.26 -10.42
N LEU A 133 -4.88 21.81 -10.63
CA LEU A 133 -5.89 22.55 -11.39
C LEU A 133 -6.13 23.95 -10.79
N TYR A 134 -6.35 24.04 -9.48
CA TYR A 134 -6.64 25.31 -8.81
C TYR A 134 -5.46 26.28 -8.83
N GLU A 135 -4.24 25.79 -8.63
CA GLU A 135 -3.06 26.66 -8.59
C GLU A 135 -2.66 27.14 -9.98
N ARG A 136 -2.71 26.26 -10.98
CA ARG A 136 -2.17 26.55 -12.32
C ARG A 136 -3.20 27.03 -13.32
N HIS A 137 -4.46 26.63 -13.14
CA HIS A 137 -5.55 26.88 -14.09
C HIS A 137 -6.91 27.14 -13.38
N PRO A 138 -6.99 28.13 -12.48
CA PRO A 138 -8.24 28.44 -11.77
C PRO A 138 -9.41 28.76 -12.72
N GLU A 139 -9.14 29.26 -13.92
CA GLU A 139 -10.13 29.56 -14.96
C GLU A 139 -10.82 28.33 -15.57
N LEU A 140 -10.30 27.12 -15.31
CA LEU A 140 -10.84 25.87 -15.81
C LEU A 140 -11.75 25.14 -14.81
N GLU A 141 -11.79 25.57 -13.54
CA GLU A 141 -12.59 24.95 -12.49
C GLU A 141 -14.06 24.73 -12.90
N SER A 142 -14.70 25.78 -13.42
CA SER A 142 -16.11 25.74 -13.81
C SER A 142 -16.37 25.07 -15.17
N LYS A 143 -15.31 24.78 -15.93
CA LYS A 143 -15.37 24.22 -17.29
C LYS A 143 -15.13 22.72 -17.31
N ILE A 144 -14.44 22.20 -16.31
CA ILE A 144 -14.15 20.77 -16.18
C ILE A 144 -15.16 20.17 -15.19
N SER A 145 -15.85 19.12 -15.62
CA SER A 145 -16.71 18.36 -14.72
C SER A 145 -15.90 17.82 -13.53
N PRO A 146 -16.35 18.00 -12.27
CA PRO A 146 -15.62 17.54 -11.09
C PRO A 146 -15.23 16.05 -11.13
N TYR A 147 -16.10 15.20 -11.70
CA TYR A 147 -15.84 13.76 -11.88
C TYR A 147 -14.75 13.44 -12.91
N SER A 148 -14.27 14.44 -13.63
CA SER A 148 -13.23 14.31 -14.65
C SER A 148 -11.86 14.78 -14.18
N VAL A 149 -11.77 15.40 -13.00
CA VAL A 149 -10.52 15.87 -12.42
C VAL A 149 -9.82 14.70 -11.75
N GLY A 150 -8.71 14.27 -12.33
CA GLY A 150 -7.89 13.20 -11.81
C GLY A 150 -6.52 13.22 -12.47
N LEU A 151 -5.48 12.87 -11.73
CA LEU A 151 -4.09 13.06 -12.16
C LEU A 151 -3.75 12.20 -13.38
N PHE A 152 -4.38 11.04 -13.47
CA PHE A 152 -4.27 10.10 -14.58
C PHE A 152 -5.40 10.25 -15.61
N SER A 153 -6.25 11.28 -15.49
CA SER A 153 -7.37 11.48 -16.40
C SER A 153 -6.90 12.16 -17.69
N LYS A 154 -7.35 11.62 -18.83
CA LYS A 154 -7.13 12.26 -20.13
C LYS A 154 -7.69 13.69 -20.18
N LYS A 155 -8.83 13.94 -19.52
CA LYS A 155 -9.44 15.28 -19.53
C LYS A 155 -8.56 16.31 -18.84
N LEU A 156 -7.92 15.99 -17.72
CA LEU A 156 -7.01 16.92 -17.06
C LEU A 156 -5.79 17.20 -17.96
N ARG A 157 -5.18 16.14 -18.52
CA ARG A 157 -4.05 16.23 -19.45
C ARG A 157 -4.34 17.11 -20.66
N ASP A 158 -5.47 16.87 -21.32
CA ASP A 158 -5.85 17.56 -22.56
C ASP A 158 -6.26 19.02 -22.33
N ASN A 159 -6.81 19.35 -21.16
CA ASN A 159 -7.37 20.68 -20.90
C ASN A 159 -6.45 21.60 -20.09
N CYS A 160 -5.41 21.08 -19.42
CA CYS A 160 -4.50 21.88 -18.60
C CYS A 160 -3.12 21.99 -19.27
N PRO A 161 -2.82 23.06 -20.03
CA PRO A 161 -1.54 23.20 -20.74
C PRO A 161 -0.30 23.02 -19.86
N ARG A 162 -0.33 23.44 -18.59
CA ARG A 162 0.79 23.30 -17.66
C ARG A 162 1.00 21.86 -17.19
N PHE A 163 0.03 20.97 -17.39
CA PHE A 163 0.20 19.56 -17.10
C PHE A 163 1.31 18.93 -17.96
N ALA A 164 1.55 19.46 -19.17
CA ALA A 164 2.63 19.02 -20.05
C ALA A 164 4.02 19.10 -19.38
N GLU A 165 4.20 19.98 -18.40
CA GLU A 165 5.47 20.16 -17.65
C GLU A 165 5.82 18.96 -16.78
N ILE A 166 4.82 18.14 -16.41
CA ILE A 166 4.97 16.97 -15.53
C ILE A 166 4.41 15.69 -16.16
N GLN A 167 3.96 15.78 -17.42
CA GLN A 167 3.21 14.70 -18.05
C GLN A 167 4.03 13.41 -18.13
N ASN A 168 5.30 13.51 -18.52
CA ASN A 168 6.16 12.33 -18.66
C ASN A 168 6.32 11.62 -17.33
N GLU A 169 6.61 12.35 -16.27
CA GLU A 169 6.76 11.85 -14.90
C GLU A 169 5.48 11.19 -14.39
N ILE A 170 4.30 11.79 -14.65
CA ILE A 170 3.03 11.16 -14.26
C ILE A 170 2.73 9.92 -15.11
N THR A 171 2.92 9.98 -16.43
CA THR A 171 2.61 8.86 -17.34
C THR A 171 3.49 7.64 -17.14
N ALA A 172 4.69 7.82 -16.57
CA ALA A 172 5.56 6.71 -16.15
C ALA A 172 4.89 5.80 -15.09
N HIS A 173 3.78 6.24 -14.50
CA HIS A 173 3.02 5.51 -13.50
C HIS A 173 1.65 5.04 -14.01
N ASP A 174 1.35 5.15 -15.31
CA ASP A 174 0.04 4.76 -15.87
C ASP A 174 -0.28 3.28 -15.67
N GLU A 175 0.71 2.39 -15.81
CA GLU A 175 0.51 0.95 -15.63
C GLU A 175 0.26 0.62 -14.16
N TRP A 176 1.16 1.07 -13.27
CA TRP A 176 0.98 0.98 -11.82
C TRP A 176 -0.40 1.47 -11.36
N TYR A 177 -0.87 2.60 -11.91
CA TYR A 177 -2.17 3.14 -11.54
C TYR A 177 -3.34 2.22 -11.94
N LYS A 178 -3.23 1.46 -13.04
CA LYS A 178 -4.24 0.44 -13.40
C LYS A 178 -4.25 -0.68 -12.38
N GLU A 179 -3.08 -1.20 -12.00
CA GLU A 179 -2.96 -2.27 -11.01
C GLU A 179 -3.52 -1.84 -9.63
N VAL A 180 -3.20 -0.62 -9.18
CA VAL A 180 -3.78 -0.06 -7.95
C VAL A 180 -5.29 0.03 -8.03
N LYS A 181 -5.85 0.40 -9.18
CA LYS A 181 -7.31 0.41 -9.36
C LYS A 181 -7.91 -0.98 -9.26
N GLU A 182 -7.26 -2.01 -9.79
CA GLU A 182 -7.73 -3.39 -9.66
C GLU A 182 -7.74 -3.85 -8.21
N ARG A 183 -6.72 -3.47 -7.41
CA ARG A 183 -6.67 -3.74 -5.96
C ARG A 183 -7.65 -2.89 -5.15
N ARG A 184 -7.91 -1.64 -5.55
CA ARG A 184 -8.69 -0.69 -4.75
C ARG A 184 -10.17 -0.70 -5.07
N ASP A 185 -10.54 -0.81 -6.34
CA ASP A 185 -11.94 -0.64 -6.75
C ASP A 185 -12.87 -1.71 -6.13
N PRO A 186 -12.46 -2.97 -5.95
CA PRO A 186 -13.25 -3.92 -5.18
C PRO A 186 -13.36 -3.55 -3.69
N VAL A 187 -12.33 -2.96 -3.07
CA VAL A 187 -12.43 -2.44 -1.68
C VAL A 187 -13.52 -1.39 -1.56
N ALA A 188 -13.54 -0.44 -2.50
CA ALA A 188 -14.47 0.69 -2.43
C ALA A 188 -15.92 0.32 -2.77
N HIS A 189 -16.16 -0.84 -3.38
CA HIS A 189 -17.45 -1.16 -3.99
C HIS A 189 -17.99 -2.56 -3.66
N ARG A 190 -17.18 -3.48 -3.15
CA ARG A 190 -17.54 -4.90 -3.00
C ARG A 190 -17.05 -5.50 -1.68
N VAL A 191 -15.78 -5.91 -1.62
CA VAL A 191 -15.22 -6.70 -0.52
C VAL A 191 -13.91 -6.04 -0.06
N PRO A 192 -13.79 -5.70 1.24
CA PRO A 192 -12.54 -5.19 1.80
C PRO A 192 -11.38 -6.17 1.60
N LEU A 193 -10.17 -5.64 1.51
CA LEU A 193 -8.97 -6.48 1.56
C LEU A 193 -8.84 -7.10 2.95
N TYR A 194 -8.37 -8.34 3.01
CA TYR A 194 -8.02 -8.99 4.26
C TYR A 194 -6.67 -9.69 4.16
N VAL A 195 -6.00 -9.83 5.30
CA VAL A 195 -4.79 -10.63 5.46
C VAL A 195 -5.19 -11.93 6.17
N PRO A 196 -4.86 -13.12 5.65
CA PRO A 196 -5.12 -14.36 6.38
C PRO A 196 -4.21 -14.42 7.61
N SER A 197 -4.72 -14.96 8.72
CA SER A 197 -3.93 -15.11 9.94
C SER A 197 -2.75 -16.05 9.76
N THR A 198 -2.94 -17.08 8.92
CA THR A 198 -2.00 -18.18 8.75
C THR A 198 -2.24 -18.95 7.44
N MET A 199 -1.24 -19.70 7.01
CA MET A 199 -1.35 -20.80 6.05
C MET A 199 -1.17 -22.12 6.80
N LEU A 200 -2.05 -23.07 6.51
CA LEU A 200 -2.10 -24.36 7.18
C LEU A 200 -1.53 -25.45 6.25
N SER A 201 -0.75 -26.35 6.81
CA SER A 201 -0.49 -27.66 6.19
C SER A 201 -1.71 -28.57 6.30
N ASN A 202 -1.75 -29.67 5.54
CA ASN A 202 -2.85 -30.64 5.58
C ASN A 202 -3.10 -31.25 6.98
N GLU A 203 -2.06 -31.35 7.82
CA GLU A 203 -2.20 -31.84 9.20
C GLU A 203 -2.75 -30.75 10.12
N GLU A 204 -2.30 -29.52 9.94
CA GLU A 204 -2.75 -28.35 10.69
C GLU A 204 -4.19 -27.96 10.35
N GLU A 205 -4.62 -28.17 9.10
CA GLU A 205 -6.00 -27.95 8.65
C GLU A 205 -6.97 -28.80 9.45
N LYS A 206 -6.69 -30.09 9.63
CA LYS A 206 -7.54 -30.99 10.45
C LYS A 206 -7.64 -30.50 11.89
N LYS A 207 -6.50 -30.11 12.48
CA LYS A 207 -6.47 -29.58 13.85
C LYS A 207 -7.27 -28.27 13.96
N TYR A 208 -7.17 -27.40 12.95
CA TYR A 208 -7.94 -26.17 12.88
C TYR A 208 -9.45 -26.46 12.78
N GLU A 209 -9.85 -27.43 11.94
CA GLU A 209 -11.25 -27.87 11.82
C GLU A 209 -11.81 -28.41 13.14
N GLU A 210 -11.04 -29.23 13.86
CA GLU A 210 -11.40 -29.75 15.19
C GLU A 210 -11.60 -28.62 16.21
N LEU A 211 -10.68 -27.65 16.25
CA LEU A 211 -10.80 -26.49 17.13
C LEU A 211 -11.98 -25.60 16.76
N ASN A 212 -12.22 -25.39 15.47
CA ASN A 212 -13.34 -24.60 14.97
C ASN A 212 -14.69 -25.26 15.31
N ALA A 213 -14.78 -26.59 15.21
CA ALA A 213 -15.97 -27.33 15.66
C ALA A 213 -16.20 -27.15 17.17
N SER A 214 -15.15 -27.30 17.99
CA SER A 214 -15.21 -27.08 19.44
C SER A 214 -15.60 -25.64 19.80
N PHE A 215 -15.07 -24.65 19.07
CA PHE A 215 -15.46 -23.24 19.23
C PHE A 215 -16.97 -23.05 19.00
N CYS A 216 -17.50 -23.61 17.91
CA CYS A 216 -18.92 -23.49 17.57
C CYS A 216 -19.83 -24.16 18.61
N GLU A 217 -19.42 -25.32 19.14
CA GLU A 217 -20.13 -26.02 20.22
C GLU A 217 -20.15 -25.20 21.51
N ASN A 218 -18.98 -24.71 21.97
CA ASN A 218 -18.88 -23.93 23.21
C ASN A 218 -19.65 -22.60 23.15
N ILE A 219 -19.68 -21.94 21.97
CA ILE A 219 -20.50 -20.74 21.76
C ILE A 219 -22.00 -21.08 21.88
N ALA A 220 -22.44 -22.21 21.33
CA ALA A 220 -23.84 -22.63 21.41
C ALA A 220 -24.27 -22.95 22.85
N ASP A 221 -23.35 -23.50 23.65
CA ASP A 221 -23.57 -23.85 25.05
C ASP A 221 -23.35 -22.69 26.04
N LEU A 222 -22.99 -21.50 25.54
CA LEU A 222 -22.68 -20.29 26.33
C LEU A 222 -21.44 -20.42 27.25
N GLU A 223 -20.54 -21.36 26.94
CA GLU A 223 -19.28 -21.57 27.65
C GLU A 223 -18.18 -20.67 27.08
N SER A 224 -18.22 -19.39 27.49
CA SER A 224 -17.39 -18.33 26.88
C SER A 224 -15.87 -18.54 27.01
N ASN A 225 -15.38 -19.11 28.12
CA ASN A 225 -13.93 -19.25 28.33
C ASN A 225 -13.33 -20.33 27.41
N GLU A 226 -14.06 -21.42 27.22
CA GLU A 226 -13.67 -22.55 26.39
C GLU A 226 -13.75 -22.18 24.90
N ALA A 227 -14.76 -21.39 24.51
CA ALA A 227 -14.82 -20.78 23.19
C ALA A 227 -13.60 -19.86 22.95
N ASP A 228 -13.29 -18.94 23.85
CA ASP A 228 -12.14 -18.04 23.70
C ASP A 228 -10.82 -18.82 23.62
N ALA A 229 -10.65 -19.87 24.44
CA ALA A 229 -9.46 -20.71 24.40
C ALA A 229 -9.30 -21.46 23.06
N ALA A 230 -10.38 -21.99 22.50
CA ALA A 230 -10.36 -22.64 21.20
C ALA A 230 -10.03 -21.64 20.08
N PHE A 231 -10.63 -20.45 20.13
CA PHE A 231 -10.40 -19.37 19.18
C PHE A 231 -8.95 -18.88 19.18
N GLU A 232 -8.35 -18.70 20.35
CA GLU A 232 -6.94 -18.35 20.49
C GLU A 232 -6.02 -19.43 19.91
N GLN A 233 -6.32 -20.71 20.15
CA GLN A 233 -5.54 -21.81 19.60
C GLN A 233 -5.60 -21.85 18.07
N MET A 234 -6.75 -21.54 17.46
CA MET A 234 -6.87 -21.46 16.00
C MET A 234 -5.92 -20.42 15.40
N HIS A 235 -5.66 -19.30 16.08
CA HIS A 235 -4.75 -18.24 15.63
C HIS A 235 -3.27 -18.52 15.90
N GLN A 236 -2.94 -19.62 16.57
CA GLN A 236 -1.56 -20.02 16.86
C GLN A 236 -1.02 -21.12 15.93
N ILE A 237 -1.86 -21.68 15.06
CA ILE A 237 -1.50 -22.79 14.17
C ILE A 237 -1.01 -22.25 12.82
N GLY A 238 -0.08 -22.97 12.18
CA GLY A 238 0.41 -22.68 10.84
C GLY A 238 1.55 -21.67 10.79
N THR A 239 1.72 -21.07 9.61
CA THR A 239 2.77 -20.08 9.34
C THR A 239 2.17 -18.82 8.72
N PHE A 240 2.65 -17.65 9.12
CA PHE A 240 2.22 -16.40 8.49
C PHE A 240 2.49 -16.40 6.99
N SER A 241 1.54 -15.88 6.23
CA SER A 241 1.62 -15.70 4.79
C SER A 241 1.52 -14.22 4.46
N PRO A 242 2.57 -13.60 3.90
CA PRO A 242 2.60 -12.18 3.60
C PRO A 242 1.83 -11.89 2.32
N TYR A 243 0.54 -12.22 2.30
CA TYR A 243 -0.37 -11.98 1.19
C TYR A 243 -1.66 -11.33 1.70
N PHE A 244 -2.33 -10.57 0.83
CA PHE A 244 -3.63 -9.99 1.10
C PHE A 244 -4.58 -10.24 -0.07
N PHE A 245 -5.87 -10.36 0.21
CA PHE A 245 -6.86 -10.90 -0.72
C PHE A 245 -8.14 -10.08 -0.71
N HIS A 246 -8.86 -10.07 -1.84
CA HIS A 246 -10.28 -9.67 -1.87
C HIS A 246 -11.18 -10.82 -1.45
N HIS A 247 -10.88 -12.03 -1.94
CA HIS A 247 -11.65 -13.23 -1.68
C HIS A 247 -10.70 -14.43 -1.61
N PRO A 248 -10.95 -15.43 -0.75
CA PRO A 248 -10.09 -16.61 -0.62
C PRO A 248 -9.88 -17.41 -1.92
N THR A 249 -10.79 -17.29 -2.88
CA THR A 249 -10.72 -18.02 -4.17
C THR A 249 -10.10 -17.20 -5.30
N GLU A 250 -9.75 -15.94 -5.04
CA GLU A 250 -9.08 -15.08 -6.00
C GLU A 250 -7.57 -15.08 -5.74
N PRO A 251 -6.73 -14.79 -6.77
CA PRO A 251 -5.30 -14.66 -6.56
C PRO A 251 -4.99 -13.62 -5.48
N GLY A 252 -4.14 -13.98 -4.52
CA GLY A 252 -3.63 -13.07 -3.51
C GLY A 252 -2.59 -12.11 -4.08
N PHE A 253 -2.48 -10.95 -3.45
CA PHE A 253 -1.42 -10.00 -3.72
C PHE A 253 -0.33 -10.16 -2.65
N PRO A 254 0.94 -10.27 -3.02
CA PRO A 254 2.00 -10.33 -2.03
C PRO A 254 2.08 -8.97 -1.31
N LEU A 255 2.27 -8.98 0.00
CA LEU A 255 2.41 -7.77 0.81
C LEU A 255 3.71 -7.04 0.46
N TYR A 256 4.78 -7.83 0.25
CA TYR A 256 6.08 -7.37 -0.23
C TYR A 256 6.40 -7.95 -1.62
N PRO A 257 6.88 -7.12 -2.57
CA PRO A 257 7.21 -5.70 -2.46
C PRO A 257 6.02 -4.75 -2.71
N THR A 258 4.80 -5.26 -2.93
CA THR A 258 3.66 -4.47 -3.44
C THR A 258 3.37 -3.20 -2.64
N ILE A 259 3.16 -3.28 -1.32
CA ILE A 259 2.78 -2.10 -0.54
C ILE A 259 3.91 -1.06 -0.50
N PRO A 260 5.17 -1.41 -0.20
CA PRO A 260 6.27 -0.45 -0.31
C PRO A 260 6.43 0.16 -1.70
N THR A 261 6.25 -0.63 -2.77
CA THR A 261 6.30 -0.14 -4.16
C THR A 261 5.18 0.87 -4.44
N ASP A 262 3.96 0.60 -3.99
CA ASP A 262 2.85 1.55 -4.11
C ASP A 262 3.15 2.88 -3.41
N MET A 263 3.81 2.83 -2.25
CA MET A 263 4.24 4.03 -1.53
C MET A 263 5.37 4.77 -2.28
N ALA A 264 6.33 4.05 -2.85
CA ALA A 264 7.39 4.62 -3.68
C ALA A 264 6.82 5.37 -4.90
N HIS A 265 5.81 4.82 -5.56
CA HIS A 265 5.10 5.50 -6.64
C HIS A 265 4.41 6.77 -6.15
N LEU A 266 3.72 6.72 -5.01
CA LEU A 266 3.06 7.89 -4.42
C LEU A 266 4.04 9.04 -4.13
N ILE A 267 5.24 8.72 -3.62
CA ILE A 267 6.33 9.67 -3.36
C ILE A 267 6.80 10.33 -4.66
N ARG A 268 7.13 9.52 -5.68
CA ARG A 268 7.61 10.00 -6.99
C ARG A 268 6.56 10.90 -7.68
N ILE A 269 5.29 10.52 -7.58
CA ILE A 269 4.18 11.33 -8.08
C ILE A 269 4.08 12.66 -7.33
N GLY A 270 4.22 12.64 -6.01
CA GLY A 270 4.28 13.87 -5.21
C GLY A 270 5.36 14.81 -5.73
N GLU A 271 6.55 14.31 -6.01
CA GLU A 271 7.69 15.11 -6.49
C GLU A 271 7.43 15.73 -7.86
N ALA A 272 6.82 14.97 -8.77
CA ALA A 272 6.36 15.50 -10.04
C ALA A 272 5.33 16.63 -9.82
N VAL A 273 4.37 16.44 -8.92
CA VAL A 273 3.34 17.46 -8.62
C VAL A 273 3.96 18.72 -8.01
N GLU A 274 4.88 18.60 -7.05
CA GLU A 274 5.61 19.75 -6.50
C GLU A 274 6.33 20.52 -7.60
N LYS A 275 7.07 19.81 -8.46
CA LYS A 275 7.78 20.39 -9.59
C LYS A 275 6.82 21.22 -10.46
N GLY A 276 5.69 20.65 -10.85
CA GLY A 276 4.70 21.34 -11.69
C GLY A 276 3.94 22.48 -11.02
N LEU A 277 3.88 22.51 -9.69
CA LEU A 277 3.25 23.62 -8.95
C LEU A 277 4.15 24.86 -8.92
N PHE A 278 5.47 24.69 -8.83
CA PHE A 278 6.42 25.78 -8.55
C PHE A 278 7.43 26.10 -9.65
N GLN A 279 7.43 25.37 -10.77
CA GLN A 279 8.13 25.77 -12.00
C GLN A 279 7.27 26.72 -12.86
#